data_AF-A0A8H7N715-F1
#
_entry.id   AF-A0A8H7N715-F1
#
_cell.length_a   1.000
_cell.length_b   1.000
_cell.length_c   1.000
_cell.angle_alpha   90.00
_cell.angle_beta   90.00
_cell.angle_gamma   90.00
#
_symmetry.space_group_name_H-M   'P 1'
#
loop_
_entity.id
_entity.type
_entity.pdbx_description
1 polymer ?
#
loop_
_entity_poly.entity_id
_entity_poly.type
_entity_poly.pdbx_seq_one_letter_code
_entity_poly.pdbx_strand_id
1 'polypeptide(L)'
;MSAMAFYHDSFVNGQSSLCMDEVHSFEEAFRPVYAPVAMPMPDSPSEPEAGPLQCLSERDIEAVHAFALIRTFQHTALIFLYRAICGLPTLHPLVQQHVRSCLDCIMEIERSSKLLHCVIFPLCVAGAHAQSPDSQHEVLSMTNMIYDNMRFASVKAVSQVLTSIWTTQSSLDLTWTELFAQLSPHVLVL
;
A
#
# COMPACT_ATOMS: atom_id res chain seq x y z
N MET A 1 -7.53 17.06 9.64
CA MET A 1 -7.20 15.79 10.32
C MET A 1 -8.24 14.76 9.90
N SER A 2 -7.81 13.53 9.55
CA SER A 2 -8.65 12.50 8.92
C SER A 2 -9.68 11.91 9.90
N ALA A 3 -10.91 11.65 9.45
CA ALA A 3 -11.99 11.09 10.29
C ALA A 3 -11.60 9.77 10.97
N MET A 4 -10.86 8.92 10.27
CA MET A 4 -10.37 7.64 10.78
C MET A 4 -9.35 7.80 11.93
N ALA A 5 -8.54 8.86 11.91
CA ALA A 5 -7.58 9.14 12.99
C ALA A 5 -8.27 9.63 14.27
N PHE A 6 -9.32 10.46 14.13
CA PHE A 6 -10.14 10.86 15.27
C PHE A 6 -10.91 9.68 15.87
N TYR A 7 -11.43 8.79 15.03
CA TYR A 7 -12.10 7.58 15.49
C TYR A 7 -11.15 6.67 16.28
N HIS A 8 -9.92 6.47 15.78
CA HIS A 8 -8.89 5.72 16.50
C HIS A 8 -8.54 6.36 17.84
N ASP A 9 -8.36 7.69 17.91
CA ASP A 9 -8.05 8.39 19.16
C ASP A 9 -9.19 8.28 20.19
N SER A 10 -10.45 8.46 19.75
CA SER A 10 -11.63 8.27 20.59
C SER A 10 -11.74 6.84 21.12
N PHE A 11 -11.40 5.84 20.31
CA PHE A 11 -11.37 4.44 20.71
C PHE A 11 -10.27 4.15 21.74
N VAL A 12 -9.04 4.59 21.47
CA VAL A 12 -7.89 4.40 22.38
C VAL A 12 -8.11 5.11 23.73
N ASN A 13 -8.74 6.29 23.72
CA ASN A 13 -9.06 7.05 24.93
C ASN A 13 -10.32 6.54 25.68
N GLY A 14 -10.94 5.44 25.22
CA GLY A 14 -12.11 4.82 25.85
C GLY A 14 -13.39 5.65 25.73
N GLN A 15 -13.42 6.63 24.82
CA GLN A 15 -14.59 7.49 24.58
C GLN A 15 -15.59 6.84 23.62
N SER A 16 -15.21 5.79 22.90
CA SER A 16 -16.07 5.05 21.98
C SER A 16 -15.67 3.56 21.91
N SER A 17 -16.63 2.68 21.65
CA SER A 17 -16.40 1.25 21.36
C SER A 17 -16.33 1.01 19.86
N LEU A 18 -15.73 -0.10 19.43
CA LEU A 18 -15.67 -0.47 18.02
C LEU A 18 -17.08 -0.63 17.43
N CYS A 19 -17.45 0.25 16.50
CA CYS A 19 -18.70 0.27 15.77
C CYS A 19 -18.53 -0.28 14.35
N MET A 20 -19.25 -1.35 14.01
CA MET A 20 -19.14 -1.98 12.68
C MET A 20 -19.70 -1.12 11.55
N ASP A 21 -20.68 -0.24 11.82
CA ASP A 21 -21.22 0.68 10.82
C ASP A 21 -20.17 1.72 10.39
N GLU A 22 -19.38 2.22 11.34
CA GLU A 22 -18.27 3.15 11.06
C GLU A 22 -17.14 2.44 10.32
N VAL A 23 -16.78 1.21 10.72
CA VAL A 23 -15.81 0.38 10.00
C VAL A 23 -16.24 0.20 8.54
N HIS A 24 -17.51 -0.15 8.30
CA HIS A 24 -18.03 -0.33 6.95
C HIS A 24 -18.03 0.98 6.14
N SER A 25 -18.35 2.11 6.78
CA SER A 25 -18.25 3.43 6.13
C SER A 25 -16.82 3.75 5.69
N PHE A 26 -15.81 3.40 6.49
CA PHE A 26 -14.40 3.54 6.08
C PHE A 26 -14.03 2.58 4.95
N GLU A 27 -14.48 1.32 5.01
CA GLU A 27 -14.25 0.35 3.92
C GLU A 27 -14.77 0.86 2.58
N GLU A 28 -16.00 1.38 2.55
CA GLU A 28 -16.61 1.99 1.37
C GLU A 28 -15.77 3.17 0.83
N ALA A 29 -15.30 4.04 1.73
CA ALA A 29 -14.49 5.20 1.35
C ALA A 29 -13.11 4.81 0.77
N PHE A 30 -12.57 3.66 1.17
CA PHE A 30 -11.27 3.16 0.69
C PHE A 30 -11.37 2.07 -0.38
N ARG A 31 -12.55 1.83 -0.95
CA ARG A 31 -12.72 0.85 -2.04
C ARG A 31 -11.74 1.11 -3.18
N PRO A 32 -10.89 0.13 -3.55
CA PRO A 32 -9.95 0.28 -4.65
C PRO A 32 -10.66 0.67 -5.94
N VAL A 33 -10.25 1.79 -6.54
CA VAL A 33 -10.78 2.23 -7.84
C VAL A 33 -9.82 1.77 -8.93
N TYR A 34 -10.35 1.01 -9.89
CA TYR A 34 -9.58 0.57 -11.05
C TYR A 34 -9.73 1.59 -12.17
N ALA A 35 -8.63 1.81 -12.91
CA ALA A 35 -8.71 2.58 -14.15
C ALA A 35 -9.77 1.92 -15.06
N PRO A 36 -10.66 2.69 -15.68
CA PRO A 36 -11.52 2.14 -16.71
C PRO A 36 -10.62 1.48 -17.75
N VAL A 37 -10.88 0.21 -18.08
CA VAL A 37 -10.32 -0.37 -19.31
C VAL A 37 -10.72 0.59 -20.41
N ALA A 38 -9.75 1.10 -21.18
CA ALA A 38 -10.03 1.95 -22.33
C ALA A 38 -10.92 1.15 -23.28
N MET A 39 -12.23 1.30 -23.13
CA MET A 39 -13.20 0.74 -24.05
C MET A 39 -12.97 1.50 -25.35
N PRO A 40 -12.81 0.80 -26.49
CA PRO A 40 -12.78 1.46 -27.78
C PRO A 40 -14.05 2.32 -27.86
N MET A 41 -13.90 3.63 -28.02
CA MET A 41 -15.03 4.53 -28.25
C MET A 41 -15.76 4.02 -29.50
N PRO A 42 -17.02 3.53 -29.40
CA PRO A 42 -17.78 3.24 -30.59
C PRO A 42 -18.28 4.59 -31.10
N ASP A 43 -17.66 5.03 -32.20
CA ASP A 43 -18.28 5.74 -33.33
C ASP A 43 -17.31 6.75 -33.94
N SER A 44 -16.44 6.26 -34.80
CA SER A 44 -16.02 6.99 -36.00
C SER A 44 -15.98 5.99 -37.15
N PRO A 45 -16.67 6.27 -38.28
CA PRO A 45 -16.79 5.29 -39.35
C PRO A 45 -15.48 5.20 -40.14
N SER A 46 -14.91 3.99 -40.11
CA SER A 46 -14.15 3.32 -41.19
C SER A 46 -12.81 3.93 -41.63
N GLU A 47 -11.72 3.22 -41.31
CA GLU A 47 -10.81 2.67 -42.33
C GLU A 47 -10.29 1.27 -41.90
N PRO A 48 -9.99 0.36 -42.84
CA PRO A 48 -9.67 -1.03 -42.53
C PRO A 48 -8.18 -1.31 -42.77
N GLU A 49 -7.31 -1.27 -41.76
CA GLU A 49 -5.97 -1.86 -41.92
C GLU A 49 -5.48 -2.55 -40.63
N ALA A 50 -5.13 -3.82 -40.80
CA ALA A 50 -4.41 -4.60 -39.79
C ALA A 50 -3.00 -4.03 -39.60
N GLY A 51 -2.67 -3.61 -38.38
CA GLY A 51 -1.35 -3.11 -37.97
C GLY A 51 -1.14 -3.28 -36.45
N PRO A 52 0.12 -3.43 -35.98
CA PRO A 52 0.49 -4.15 -34.76
C PRO A 52 0.05 -3.45 -33.47
N LEU A 53 -0.16 -4.24 -32.41
CA LEU A 53 -0.29 -3.85 -30.98
C LEU A 53 -0.04 -2.35 -30.77
N GLN A 54 -1.10 -1.53 -30.72
CA GLN A 54 -0.98 -0.09 -30.47
C GLN A 54 -0.20 0.11 -29.17
N CYS A 55 1.00 0.69 -29.30
CA CYS A 55 1.83 1.06 -28.17
C CYS A 55 1.07 2.12 -27.36
N LEU A 56 0.85 1.87 -26.07
CA LEU A 56 0.22 2.84 -25.17
C LEU A 56 1.02 4.15 -25.20
N SER A 57 0.33 5.30 -25.17
CA SER A 57 1.05 6.57 -25.12
C SER A 57 1.72 6.74 -23.75
N GLU A 58 2.78 7.55 -23.67
CA GLU A 58 3.45 7.86 -22.39
C GLU A 58 2.48 8.40 -21.33
N ARG A 59 1.44 9.13 -21.77
CA ARG A 59 0.38 9.65 -20.89
C ARG A 59 -0.52 8.53 -20.34
N ASP A 60 -0.81 7.51 -21.14
CA ASP A 60 -1.61 6.37 -20.68
C ASP A 60 -0.84 5.54 -19.65
N ILE A 61 0.48 5.38 -19.86
CA ILE A 61 1.37 4.68 -18.91
C ILE A 61 1.46 5.45 -17.58
N GLU A 62 1.66 6.77 -17.63
CA GLU A 62 1.70 7.60 -16.42
C GLU A 62 0.37 7.56 -15.65
N ALA A 63 -0.77 7.59 -16.37
CA ALA A 63 -2.08 7.44 -15.75
C ALA A 63 -2.23 6.07 -15.08
N VAL A 64 -1.83 4.97 -15.73
CA VAL A 64 -1.84 3.62 -15.15
C VAL A 64 -1.02 3.58 -13.85
N HIS A 65 0.19 4.15 -13.85
CA HIS A 65 1.02 4.23 -12.64
C HIS A 65 0.38 5.08 -11.53
N ALA A 66 -0.29 6.18 -11.88
CA ALA A 66 -1.00 7.01 -10.92
C ALA A 66 -2.19 6.26 -10.28
N PHE A 67 -2.95 5.52 -11.07
CA PHE A 67 -4.02 4.65 -10.55
C PHE A 67 -3.48 3.54 -9.67
N ALA A 68 -2.38 2.88 -10.06
CA ALA A 68 -1.71 1.89 -9.23
C ALA A 68 -1.28 2.49 -7.88
N LEU A 69 -0.64 3.67 -7.91
CA LEU A 69 -0.25 4.40 -6.70
C LEU A 69 -1.45 4.69 -5.79
N ILE A 70 -2.57 5.19 -6.33
CA ILE A 70 -3.78 5.44 -5.55
C ILE A 70 -4.26 4.14 -4.86
N ARG A 71 -4.27 3.01 -5.58
CA ARG A 71 -4.65 1.71 -5.00
C ARG A 71 -3.72 1.28 -3.86
N THR A 72 -2.41 1.53 -3.95
CA THR A 72 -1.48 1.23 -2.86
C THR A 72 -1.87 1.97 -1.57
N PHE A 73 -2.27 3.25 -1.66
CA PHE A 73 -2.70 4.03 -0.51
C PHE A 73 -4.06 3.57 0.03
N GLN A 74 -4.99 3.18 -0.85
CA GLN A 74 -6.28 2.62 -0.47
C GLN A 74 -6.10 1.31 0.32
N HIS A 75 -5.26 0.39 -0.17
CA HIS A 75 -4.93 -0.84 0.55
C HIS A 75 -4.19 -0.56 1.86
N THR A 76 -3.27 0.41 1.88
CA THR A 76 -2.57 0.82 3.10
C THR A 76 -3.54 1.34 4.17
N ALA A 77 -4.54 2.13 3.77
CA ALA A 77 -5.58 2.62 4.67
C ALA A 77 -6.43 1.47 5.24
N LEU A 78 -6.77 0.47 4.42
CA LEU A 78 -7.50 -0.72 4.88
C LEU A 78 -6.65 -1.59 5.83
N ILE A 79 -5.34 -1.73 5.59
CA ILE A 79 -4.43 -2.39 6.53
C ILE A 79 -4.42 -1.64 7.87
N PHE A 80 -4.33 -0.32 7.85
CA PHE A 80 -4.41 0.51 9.06
C PHE A 80 -5.74 0.32 9.79
N LEU A 81 -6.87 0.39 9.08
CA LEU A 81 -8.20 0.14 9.65
C LEU A 81 -8.25 -1.21 10.36
N TYR A 82 -7.83 -2.29 9.70
CA TYR A 82 -7.91 -3.61 10.28
C TYR A 82 -6.91 -3.86 11.42
N ARG A 83 -5.70 -3.29 11.33
CA ARG A 83 -4.61 -3.55 12.29
C ARG A 83 -4.59 -2.60 13.47
N ALA A 84 -4.71 -1.29 13.22
CA ALA A 84 -4.66 -0.28 14.26
C ALA A 84 -6.02 -0.09 14.94
N ILE A 85 -7.11 -0.06 14.16
CA ILE A 85 -8.44 0.26 14.68
C ILE A 85 -9.17 -1.00 15.14
N CYS A 86 -9.30 -2.00 14.27
CA CYS A 86 -10.02 -3.23 14.60
C CYS A 86 -9.18 -4.22 15.42
N GLY A 87 -7.87 -3.99 15.55
CA GLY A 87 -6.96 -4.86 16.32
C GLY A 87 -6.83 -6.29 15.78
N LEU A 88 -7.15 -6.52 14.50
CA LEU A 88 -7.09 -7.86 13.90
C LEU A 88 -5.64 -8.35 13.85
N PRO A 89 -5.33 -9.65 14.07
CA PRO A 89 -3.97 -10.17 14.00
C PRO A 89 -3.30 -9.97 12.63
N THR A 90 -1.97 -9.97 12.58
CA THR A 90 -1.21 -9.81 11.32
C THR A 90 -1.60 -10.84 10.25
N LEU A 91 -1.83 -12.10 10.66
CA LEU A 91 -2.23 -13.19 9.75
C LEU A 91 -3.72 -13.22 9.41
N HIS A 92 -4.51 -12.27 9.90
CA HIS A 92 -5.93 -12.24 9.60
C HIS A 92 -6.15 -12.16 8.07
N PRO A 93 -7.08 -12.95 7.49
CA PRO A 93 -7.26 -13.00 6.04
C PRO A 93 -7.51 -11.64 5.38
N LEU A 94 -8.33 -10.78 6.00
CA LEU A 94 -8.58 -9.41 5.50
C LEU A 94 -7.31 -8.55 5.45
N VAL A 95 -6.44 -8.68 6.46
CA VAL A 95 -5.16 -7.96 6.50
C VAL A 95 -4.28 -8.49 5.36
N GLN A 96 -4.09 -9.80 5.29
CA GLN A 96 -3.21 -10.42 4.29
C GLN A 96 -3.69 -10.23 2.85
N GLN A 97 -5.00 -10.15 2.62
CA GLN A 97 -5.58 -9.81 1.34
C GLN A 97 -5.10 -8.42 0.89
N HIS A 98 -5.22 -7.41 1.74
CA HIS A 98 -4.79 -6.05 1.39
C HIS A 98 -3.27 -5.88 1.36
N VAL A 99 -2.52 -6.62 2.19
CA VAL A 99 -1.06 -6.68 2.09
C VAL A 99 -0.64 -7.16 0.70
N ARG A 100 -1.19 -8.29 0.24
CA ARG A 100 -0.87 -8.83 -1.08
C ARG A 100 -1.26 -7.87 -2.20
N SER A 101 -2.51 -7.40 -2.21
CA SER A 101 -2.97 -6.47 -3.26
C SER A 101 -2.21 -5.14 -3.25
N CYS A 102 -1.77 -4.65 -2.08
CA CYS A 102 -0.90 -3.48 -1.99
C CYS A 102 0.44 -3.73 -2.66
N LEU A 103 1.09 -4.87 -2.36
CA LEU A 103 2.38 -5.22 -2.95
C LEU A 103 2.25 -5.42 -4.46
N ASP A 104 1.21 -6.11 -4.93
CA ASP A 104 0.93 -6.29 -6.36
C ASP A 104 0.85 -4.93 -7.07
N CYS A 105 0.08 -3.98 -6.52
CA CYS A 105 -0.04 -2.62 -7.06
C CYS A 105 1.30 -1.85 -7.06
N ILE A 106 2.16 -2.06 -6.06
CA ILE A 106 3.50 -1.45 -6.03
C ILE A 106 4.38 -2.02 -7.15
N MET A 107 4.31 -3.34 -7.39
CA MET A 107 5.12 -4.02 -8.40
C MET A 107 4.66 -3.73 -9.84
N GLU A 108 3.41 -3.31 -10.02
CA GLU A 108 2.88 -2.81 -11.31
C GLU A 108 3.48 -1.46 -11.74
N ILE A 109 3.99 -0.67 -10.80
CA ILE A 109 4.60 0.64 -11.11
C ILE A 109 5.99 0.40 -11.70
N GLU A 110 6.21 0.87 -12.93
CA GLU A 110 7.51 0.73 -13.59
C GLU A 110 8.65 1.31 -12.75
N ARG A 111 9.80 0.63 -12.79
CA ARG A 111 11.00 1.00 -12.03
C ARG A 111 11.57 2.38 -12.41
N SER A 112 11.34 2.80 -13.66
CA SER A 112 11.67 4.12 -14.21
C SER A 112 10.65 5.21 -13.85
N SER A 113 9.49 4.83 -13.31
CA SER A 113 8.42 5.77 -12.98
C SER A 113 8.87 6.72 -11.89
N LYS A 114 8.63 8.01 -12.11
CA LYS A 114 8.86 9.03 -11.08
C LYS A 114 7.98 8.80 -9.87
N LEU A 115 6.84 8.12 -9.97
CA LEU A 115 5.91 7.90 -8.86
C LEU A 115 6.42 6.88 -7.84
N LEU A 116 7.47 6.13 -8.16
CA LEU A 116 7.92 5.03 -7.34
C LEU A 116 8.38 5.48 -5.94
N HIS A 117 8.94 6.67 -5.80
CA HIS A 117 9.32 7.19 -4.47
C HIS A 117 8.11 7.46 -3.57
N CYS A 118 6.90 7.62 -4.13
CA CYS A 118 5.69 7.83 -3.35
C CYS A 118 5.20 6.56 -2.66
N VAL A 119 5.72 5.37 -3.04
CA VAL A 119 5.29 4.09 -2.46
C VAL A 119 6.02 3.71 -1.18
N ILE A 120 7.00 4.49 -0.69
CA ILE A 120 7.82 4.12 0.47
C ILE A 120 6.96 3.84 1.71
N PHE A 121 5.96 4.70 1.96
CA PHE A 121 5.04 4.51 3.08
C PHE A 121 4.16 3.26 2.90
N PRO A 122 3.41 3.10 1.79
CA PRO A 122 2.70 1.85 1.50
C PRO A 122 3.57 0.59 1.59
N LEU A 123 4.79 0.64 1.06
CA LEU A 123 5.75 -0.46 1.07
C LEU A 123 6.20 -0.81 2.49
N CYS A 124 6.42 0.19 3.34
CA CYS A 124 6.73 -0.02 4.75
C CYS A 124 5.56 -0.68 5.48
N VAL A 125 4.33 -0.19 5.29
CA VAL A 125 3.15 -0.74 5.97
C VAL A 125 2.85 -2.16 5.49
N ALA A 126 2.74 -2.39 4.18
CA ALA A 126 2.48 -3.71 3.63
C ALA A 126 3.62 -4.68 3.92
N GLY A 127 4.87 -4.23 3.81
CA GLY A 127 6.07 -5.00 4.12
C GLY A 127 6.13 -5.46 5.57
N ALA A 128 5.78 -4.59 6.52
CA ALA A 128 5.76 -4.94 7.95
C ALA A 128 4.76 -6.07 8.26
N HIS A 129 3.74 -6.22 7.41
CA HIS A 129 2.71 -7.24 7.53
C HIS A 129 2.92 -8.41 6.54
N ALA A 130 3.98 -8.40 5.72
CA ALA A 130 4.30 -9.49 4.80
C ALA A 130 4.95 -10.66 5.54
N GLN A 131 4.40 -11.86 5.34
CA GLN A 131 4.80 -13.06 6.09
C GLN A 131 5.40 -14.16 5.21
N SER A 132 5.17 -14.14 3.89
CA SER A 132 5.82 -15.06 2.98
C SER A 132 7.25 -14.60 2.67
N PRO A 133 8.23 -15.52 2.63
CA PRO A 133 9.61 -15.19 2.24
C PRO A 133 9.70 -14.50 0.87
N ASP A 134 8.84 -14.90 -0.08
CA ASP A 134 8.80 -14.31 -1.42
C ASP A 134 8.41 -12.83 -1.36
N SER A 135 7.33 -12.49 -0.65
CA SER A 135 6.88 -11.10 -0.53
C SER A 135 7.87 -10.26 0.29
N GLN A 136 8.52 -10.82 1.31
CA GLN A 136 9.59 -10.14 2.04
C GLN A 136 10.79 -9.83 1.13
N HIS A 137 11.18 -10.77 0.28
CA HIS A 137 12.24 -10.59 -0.70
C HIS A 137 11.87 -9.52 -1.74
N GLU A 138 10.64 -9.53 -2.26
CA GLU A 138 10.12 -8.50 -3.18
C GLU A 138 10.16 -7.11 -2.55
N VAL A 139 9.73 -6.98 -1.29
CA VAL A 139 9.76 -5.72 -0.54
C VAL A 139 11.19 -5.20 -0.38
N LEU A 140 12.15 -6.06 0.00
CA LEU A 140 13.56 -5.65 0.12
C LEU A 140 14.15 -5.24 -1.22
N SER A 141 13.87 -6.01 -2.28
CA SER A 141 14.33 -5.71 -3.64
C SER A 141 13.84 -4.33 -4.07
N MET A 142 12.56 -4.04 -3.87
CA MET A 142 11.96 -2.74 -4.17
C MET A 142 12.57 -1.61 -3.33
N THR A 143 12.74 -1.82 -2.02
CA THR A 143 13.29 -0.80 -1.12
C THR A 143 14.75 -0.48 -1.45
N ASN A 144 15.56 -1.48 -1.77
CA ASN A 144 16.95 -1.29 -2.21
C ASN A 144 17.01 -0.51 -3.53
N MET A 145 16.15 -0.84 -4.49
CA MET A 145 16.09 -0.12 -5.76
C MET A 145 15.69 1.35 -5.57
N ILE A 146 14.71 1.64 -4.72
CA ILE A 146 14.33 3.03 -4.38
C ILE A 146 15.50 3.76 -3.71
N TYR A 147 16.22 3.07 -2.81
CA TYR A 147 17.40 3.63 -2.14
C TYR A 147 18.53 3.94 -3.13
N ASP A 148 18.81 3.05 -4.09
CA ASP A 148 19.87 3.25 -5.08
C ASP A 148 19.58 4.47 -5.97
N ASN A 149 18.31 4.74 -6.25
CA ASN A 149 17.88 5.89 -7.05
C ASN A 149 17.92 7.22 -6.26
N MET A 150 17.48 7.23 -4.99
CA MET A 150 17.32 8.50 -4.23
C MET A 150 18.42 8.76 -3.20
N ARG A 151 19.05 7.71 -2.68
CA ARG A 151 20.04 7.74 -1.59
C ARG A 151 19.55 8.39 -0.30
N PHE A 152 18.24 8.31 -0.03
CA PHE A 152 17.65 8.83 1.19
C PHE A 152 17.84 7.85 2.35
N ALA A 153 18.36 8.35 3.47
CA ALA A 153 18.58 7.56 4.68
C ALA A 153 17.28 6.96 5.24
N SER A 154 16.13 7.61 5.04
CA SER A 154 14.82 7.12 5.45
C SER A 154 14.45 5.79 4.78
N VAL A 155 14.77 5.61 3.50
CA VAL A 155 14.52 4.36 2.76
C VAL A 155 15.34 3.22 3.33
N LYS A 156 16.61 3.49 3.68
CA LYS A 156 17.47 2.50 4.34
C LYS A 156 16.94 2.13 5.73
N ALA A 157 16.46 3.10 6.49
CA ALA A 157 15.84 2.86 7.79
C ALA A 157 14.59 1.96 7.67
N VAL A 158 13.76 2.17 6.63
CA VAL A 158 12.62 1.29 6.34
C VAL A 158 13.07 -0.15 6.10
N SER A 159 14.07 -0.41 5.24
CA SER A 159 14.58 -1.78 5.03
C SER A 159 15.06 -2.44 6.32
N GLN A 160 15.73 -1.68 7.20
CA GLN A 160 16.26 -2.18 8.46
C GLN A 160 15.14 -2.58 9.43
N VAL A 161 14.12 -1.74 9.57
CA VAL A 161 12.97 -2.04 10.43
C VAL A 161 12.20 -3.24 9.91
N LEU A 162 11.95 -3.32 8.61
CA LEU A 162 11.28 -4.47 8.00
C LEU A 162 12.03 -5.79 8.26
N THR A 163 13.35 -5.78 8.05
CA THR A 163 14.19 -6.95 8.34
C THR A 163 14.10 -7.34 9.82
N SER A 164 14.15 -6.36 10.73
CA SER A 164 14.02 -6.63 12.17
C SER A 164 12.67 -7.26 12.52
N ILE A 165 11.58 -6.77 11.94
CA ILE A 165 10.23 -7.31 12.16
C ILE A 165 10.20 -8.78 11.75
N TRP A 166 10.66 -9.12 10.55
CA TRP A 166 10.59 -10.49 10.03
C TRP A 166 11.50 -11.47 10.78
N THR A 167 12.64 -11.01 11.33
CA THR A 167 13.51 -11.85 12.17
C THR A 167 12.95 -12.11 13.57
N THR A 168 11.96 -11.32 14.00
CA THR A 168 11.37 -11.45 15.34
C THR A 168 10.33 -12.57 15.32
N GLN A 169 10.60 -13.66 16.05
CA GLN A 169 9.74 -14.85 16.12
C GLN A 169 8.33 -14.58 16.64
N SER A 170 8.13 -13.44 17.34
CA SER A 170 6.84 -12.99 17.90
C SER A 170 6.14 -11.90 17.06
N SER A 171 6.61 -11.60 15.84
CA SER A 171 6.04 -10.51 15.01
C SER A 171 4.57 -10.67 14.65
N LEU A 172 4.04 -11.89 14.76
CA LEU A 172 2.64 -12.22 14.49
C LEU A 172 1.67 -11.64 15.53
N ASP A 173 2.13 -11.52 16.78
CA ASP A 173 1.32 -11.09 17.92
C ASP A 173 1.51 -9.61 18.25
N LEU A 174 2.43 -8.93 17.58
CA LEU A 174 2.67 -7.50 17.78
C LEU A 174 1.44 -6.69 17.37
N THR A 175 1.10 -5.69 18.15
CA THR A 175 0.13 -4.65 17.81
C THR A 175 0.70 -3.68 16.76
N TRP A 176 -0.17 -2.83 16.20
CA TRP A 176 0.26 -1.79 15.26
C TRP A 176 1.39 -0.91 15.83
N THR A 177 1.22 -0.43 17.07
CA THR A 177 2.19 0.45 17.72
C THR A 177 3.52 -0.25 18.00
N GLU A 178 3.48 -1.52 18.41
CA GLU A 178 4.69 -2.32 18.67
C GLU A 178 5.47 -2.61 17.37
N LEU A 179 4.78 -2.92 16.27
CA LEU A 179 5.42 -3.15 14.97
C LEU A 179 6.25 -1.95 14.52
N PHE A 180 5.72 -0.74 14.72
CA PHE A 180 6.35 0.49 14.25
C PHE A 180 7.12 1.25 15.32
N ALA A 181 7.24 0.71 16.54
CA ALA A 181 7.95 1.36 17.66
C ALA A 181 9.44 1.65 17.36
N GLN A 182 10.06 0.88 16.46
CA GLN A 182 11.45 1.04 16.06
C GLN A 182 11.66 2.11 14.97
N LEU A 183 10.59 2.58 14.32
CA LEU A 183 10.69 3.66 13.35
C LEU A 183 10.89 4.98 14.09
N SER A 184 11.96 5.69 13.72
CA SER A 184 12.15 7.04 14.21
C SER A 184 10.99 7.94 13.75
N PRO A 185 10.50 8.86 14.61
CA PRO A 185 9.43 9.81 14.25
C PRO A 185 9.74 10.67 13.02
N HIS A 186 11.01 10.71 12.59
CA HIS A 186 11.47 11.49 11.44
C HIS A 186 11.54 10.67 10.13
N VAL A 187 11.27 9.36 10.18
CA VAL A 187 11.37 8.46 9.01
C VAL A 187 10.06 8.36 8.26
N LEU A 188 8.95 8.18 8.98
CA LEU A 188 7.59 8.17 8.45
C LEU A 188 6.66 8.80 9.50
N VAL A 189 5.71 9.63 9.07
CA VAL A 189 4.61 10.06 9.92
C VAL A 189 3.59 8.94 9.90
N LEU A 190 3.51 8.21 11.02
CA LEU A 190 2.62 7.07 11.21
C LEU A 190 1.42 7.46 12.08
#